data_AF-A0A7N0TWS4-F1
#
_entry.id   AF-A0A7N0TWS4-F1
#
_cell.length_a   1.000
_cell.length_b   1.000
_cell.length_c   1.000
_cell.angle_alpha   90.00
_cell.angle_beta   90.00
_cell.angle_gamma   90.00
#
_symmetry.space_group_name_H-M   'P 1'
#
loop_
_entity.id
_entity.type
_entity.pdbx_description
1 polymer ?
#
loop_
_entity_poly.entity_id
_entity_poly.type
_entity_poly.pdbx_seq_one_letter_code
_entity_poly.pdbx_strand_id
1 'polypeptide(L)'
;MHYWHFGFSFGVNRRQQISVILNQHMISLCSQILPADFCLNFKNIMSGKYPSFITRTHSQPLHHARLSSGTITNGFRKGPRKSLWRSRVLSSEAMQAVQYLKLSKSCPERLNNVVATRLSRLLKSDLVDTFAELKRQNEFDLVLLVFDYMRKEVGYRPELSIYCDMILMLGKMDLVQEAEKLFLELNKEGLEPDTRTYTEMIGAYLHSGLMEKAMETYELMKASGCDPDKLTLTILIRNLEKASEKELANTIKEECVRYVDFPEKFLEEVARTYPKKG
;
A
#
# COMPACT_ATOMS: atom_id res chain seq x y z
N MET A 1 -47.88 54.48 -1.51
CA MET A 1 -46.88 54.38 -2.61
C MET A 1 -45.52 54.14 -1.98
N HIS A 2 -44.79 53.05 -2.18
CA HIS A 2 -45.07 51.78 -2.88
C HIS A 2 -44.41 50.63 -2.06
N TYR A 3 -44.99 49.44 -2.09
CA TYR A 3 -44.34 48.22 -1.59
C TYR A 3 -43.33 47.69 -2.61
N TRP A 4 -42.23 47.09 -2.13
CA TRP A 4 -41.62 45.91 -2.76
C TRP A 4 -41.01 45.00 -1.69
N HIS A 5 -41.54 43.78 -1.59
CA HIS A 5 -40.84 42.66 -0.96
C HIS A 5 -39.79 42.12 -1.94
N PHE A 6 -38.63 41.69 -1.44
CA PHE A 6 -37.99 40.48 -1.97
C PHE A 6 -37.19 39.81 -0.86
N GLY A 7 -37.65 38.61 -0.46
CA GLY A 7 -36.84 37.70 0.33
C GLY A 7 -36.09 36.75 -0.59
N PHE A 8 -34.84 36.46 -0.28
CA PHE A 8 -34.13 35.30 -0.83
C PHE A 8 -33.48 34.53 0.32
N SER A 9 -34.18 33.48 0.76
CA SER A 9 -33.56 32.38 1.50
C SER A 9 -33.08 31.38 0.47
N PHE A 10 -31.76 31.19 0.37
CA PHE A 10 -31.17 29.99 -0.24
C PHE A 10 -29.88 29.65 0.50
N GLY A 11 -29.90 28.52 1.21
CA GLY A 11 -28.72 28.01 1.91
C GLY A 11 -27.71 27.47 0.91
N VAL A 12 -26.59 28.17 0.73
CA VAL A 12 -25.44 27.64 0.01
C VAL A 12 -24.65 26.74 0.95
N ASN A 13 -24.45 25.49 0.52
CA ASN A 13 -23.94 24.42 1.36
C ASN A 13 -22.43 24.60 1.63
N ARG A 14 -22.00 24.68 2.91
CA ARG A 14 -20.58 24.92 3.27
C ARG A 14 -19.63 23.87 2.65
N ARG A 15 -20.13 22.66 2.37
CA ARG A 15 -19.39 21.61 1.66
C ARG A 15 -18.89 22.05 0.27
N GLN A 16 -19.62 22.91 -0.45
CA GLN A 16 -19.19 23.42 -1.76
C GLN A 16 -18.14 24.54 -1.65
N GLN A 17 -18.23 25.43 -0.65
CA GLN A 17 -17.20 26.45 -0.42
C GLN A 17 -15.85 25.83 -0.02
N ILE A 18 -15.85 24.82 0.84
CA ILE A 18 -14.60 24.12 1.24
C ILE A 18 -13.96 23.42 0.04
N SER A 19 -14.75 22.74 -0.80
CA SER A 19 -14.27 22.11 -2.04
C SER A 19 -13.59 23.11 -2.99
N VAL A 20 -14.18 24.30 -3.19
CA VAL A 20 -13.62 25.33 -4.08
C VAL A 20 -12.38 26.02 -3.47
N ILE A 21 -12.39 26.31 -2.16
CA ILE A 21 -11.27 26.98 -1.49
C ILE A 21 -10.03 26.07 -1.40
N LEU A 22 -10.22 24.77 -1.13
CA LEU A 22 -9.13 23.78 -1.20
C LEU A 22 -8.57 23.70 -2.63
N ASN A 23 -9.43 23.59 -3.66
CA ASN A 23 -8.97 23.56 -5.06
C ASN A 23 -8.10 24.79 -5.42
N GLN A 24 -8.53 25.99 -5.02
CA GLN A 24 -7.84 27.22 -5.39
C GLN A 24 -6.48 27.38 -4.67
N HIS A 25 -6.38 26.98 -3.40
CA HIS A 25 -5.10 26.97 -2.67
C HIS A 25 -4.15 25.87 -3.15
N MET A 26 -4.66 24.67 -3.44
CA MET A 26 -3.87 23.53 -3.93
C MET A 26 -3.21 23.83 -5.29
N ILE A 27 -3.92 24.49 -6.21
CA ILE A 27 -3.36 24.89 -7.51
C ILE A 27 -2.21 25.91 -7.34
N SER A 28 -2.30 26.79 -6.34
CA SER A 28 -1.26 27.79 -6.05
C SER A 28 0.01 27.16 -5.46
N LEU A 29 -0.16 26.25 -4.49
CA LEU A 29 0.94 25.53 -3.82
C LEU A 29 1.65 24.53 -4.75
N CYS A 30 0.92 23.82 -5.63
CA CYS A 30 1.52 22.89 -6.59
C CYS A 30 2.54 23.56 -7.53
N SER A 31 2.37 24.85 -7.83
CA SER A 31 3.26 25.58 -8.75
C SER A 31 4.64 25.94 -8.17
N GLN A 32 4.84 25.77 -6.86
CA GLN A 32 6.08 26.19 -6.17
C GLN A 32 6.97 25.01 -5.71
N ILE A 33 6.48 23.77 -5.74
CA ILE A 33 7.15 22.62 -5.10
C ILE A 33 7.34 21.40 -6.03
N LEU A 34 6.57 21.27 -7.13
CA LEU A 34 6.59 20.08 -7.98
C LEU A 34 7.11 20.34 -9.41
N PRO A 35 7.78 19.37 -10.07
CA PRO A 35 8.19 19.47 -11.47
C PRO A 35 6.99 19.63 -12.41
N ALA A 36 7.19 20.34 -13.53
CA ALA A 36 6.11 20.77 -14.44
C ALA A 36 5.23 19.62 -14.99
N ASP A 37 5.79 18.42 -15.14
CA ASP A 37 5.09 17.24 -15.67
C ASP A 37 3.93 16.78 -14.77
N PHE A 38 4.01 17.03 -13.46
CA PHE A 38 2.95 16.68 -12.50
C PHE A 38 1.71 17.58 -12.68
N CYS A 39 1.94 18.88 -12.93
CA CYS A 39 0.87 19.87 -13.12
C CYS A 39 0.05 19.66 -14.41
N LEU A 40 0.66 19.08 -15.46
CA LEU A 40 -0.03 18.73 -16.70
C LEU A 40 -0.98 17.55 -16.52
N ASN A 41 -0.53 16.50 -15.84
CA ASN A 41 -1.36 15.31 -15.63
C ASN A 41 -2.53 15.60 -14.66
N PHE A 42 -2.28 16.36 -13.58
CA PHE A 42 -3.33 16.76 -12.62
C PHE A 42 -4.45 17.59 -13.27
N LYS A 43 -4.13 18.48 -14.21
CA LYS A 43 -5.14 19.25 -14.99
C LYS A 43 -5.92 18.38 -15.98
N ASN A 44 -5.31 17.35 -16.56
CA ASN A 44 -5.99 16.42 -17.48
C ASN A 44 -6.95 15.48 -16.71
N ILE A 45 -6.54 14.99 -15.54
CA ILE A 45 -7.38 14.16 -14.65
C ILE A 45 -8.62 14.95 -14.19
N MET A 46 -8.44 16.20 -13.74
CA MET A 46 -9.53 17.08 -13.30
C MET A 46 -10.45 17.57 -14.43
N SER A 47 -10.11 17.32 -15.71
CA SER A 47 -10.92 17.73 -16.88
C SER A 47 -11.56 16.58 -17.65
N GLY A 48 -11.51 15.34 -17.12
CA GLY A 48 -12.42 14.26 -17.51
C GLY A 48 -12.24 13.72 -18.94
N LYS A 49 -11.03 13.80 -19.50
CA LYS A 49 -10.73 13.32 -20.87
C LYS A 49 -9.76 12.15 -20.87
N TYR A 50 -10.30 10.92 -20.84
CA TYR A 50 -9.57 9.71 -21.20
C TYR A 50 -10.11 9.11 -22.51
N PRO A 51 -9.24 8.65 -23.43
CA PRO A 51 -9.66 7.87 -24.59
C PRO A 51 -9.97 6.42 -24.19
N SER A 52 -11.01 5.85 -24.78
CA SER A 52 -11.52 4.50 -24.48
C SER A 52 -11.00 3.43 -25.45
N PHE A 53 -10.42 2.33 -24.97
CA PHE A 53 -10.33 1.09 -25.76
C PHE A 53 -10.27 -0.22 -24.94
N ILE A 54 -11.25 -1.07 -25.23
CA ILE A 54 -11.21 -2.53 -25.52
C ILE A 54 -11.03 -3.53 -24.36
N THR A 55 -12.13 -4.23 -24.09
CA THR A 55 -12.17 -5.53 -23.42
C THR A 55 -11.88 -6.67 -24.41
N ARG A 56 -11.27 -7.77 -23.93
CA ARG A 56 -11.17 -9.04 -24.67
C ARG A 56 -11.56 -10.23 -23.80
N THR A 57 -12.08 -11.26 -24.44
CA THR A 57 -13.02 -12.24 -23.86
C THR A 57 -12.41 -13.56 -23.41
N HIS A 58 -13.11 -14.21 -22.48
CA HIS A 58 -13.01 -15.60 -22.01
C HIS A 58 -12.51 -16.67 -23.00
N SER A 59 -11.77 -17.65 -22.47
CA SER A 59 -11.91 -19.07 -22.80
C SER A 59 -11.42 -20.00 -21.66
N GLN A 60 -12.12 -21.12 -21.44
CA GLN A 60 -11.71 -22.26 -20.57
C GLN A 60 -11.24 -23.44 -21.43
N PRO A 61 -10.36 -24.33 -20.92
CA PRO A 61 -10.76 -25.73 -20.58
C PRO A 61 -9.97 -26.31 -19.36
N LEU A 62 -10.21 -27.49 -18.76
CA LEU A 62 -11.31 -28.50 -18.72
C LEU A 62 -11.19 -29.36 -17.43
N HIS A 63 -12.09 -30.32 -17.20
CA HIS A 63 -12.02 -31.32 -16.10
C HIS A 63 -11.46 -32.68 -16.55
N HIS A 64 -10.74 -33.39 -15.66
CA HIS A 64 -10.68 -34.87 -15.62
C HIS A 64 -10.60 -35.39 -14.18
N ALA A 65 -10.98 -36.66 -13.95
CA ALA A 65 -11.36 -37.17 -12.63
C ALA A 65 -10.69 -38.51 -12.24
N ARG A 66 -10.44 -38.64 -10.91
CA ARG A 66 -10.32 -39.85 -10.06
C ARG A 66 -9.59 -41.11 -10.57
N LEU A 67 -8.70 -41.62 -9.70
CA LEU A 67 -8.69 -43.03 -9.28
C LEU A 67 -8.46 -43.13 -7.77
N SER A 68 -8.85 -44.25 -7.16
CA SER A 68 -8.87 -44.47 -5.70
C SER A 68 -8.24 -45.80 -5.29
N SER A 69 -7.50 -45.83 -4.17
CA SER A 69 -7.77 -46.71 -3.00
C SER A 69 -6.63 -46.59 -1.97
N GLY A 70 -6.84 -47.07 -0.73
CA GLY A 70 -5.76 -47.21 0.27
C GLY A 70 -6.05 -46.56 1.62
N THR A 71 -7.13 -46.95 2.30
CA THR A 71 -7.41 -46.51 3.68
C THR A 71 -6.65 -47.37 4.69
N ILE A 72 -5.71 -46.77 5.44
CA ILE A 72 -5.22 -47.30 6.71
C ILE A 72 -5.42 -46.21 7.76
N THR A 73 -6.32 -46.45 8.71
CA THR A 73 -6.69 -45.48 9.75
C THR A 73 -5.87 -45.68 11.02
N ASN A 74 -5.30 -44.61 11.56
CA ASN A 74 -5.02 -44.53 12.99
C ASN A 74 -4.95 -43.08 13.51
N GLY A 75 -5.61 -42.81 14.64
CA GLY A 75 -5.43 -41.59 15.44
C GLY A 75 -6.19 -40.33 15.00
N PHE A 76 -7.37 -40.08 15.60
CA PHE A 76 -8.05 -38.79 15.49
C PHE A 76 -7.22 -37.63 16.09
N ARG A 77 -6.94 -36.60 15.30
CA ARG A 77 -6.77 -35.21 15.79
C ARG A 77 -7.73 -34.32 15.01
N LYS A 78 -8.63 -33.64 15.73
CA LYS A 78 -9.76 -32.89 15.14
C LYS A 78 -9.30 -31.62 14.41
N GLY A 79 -10.02 -31.29 13.34
CA GLY A 79 -9.89 -30.07 12.56
C GLY A 79 -9.07 -30.27 11.28
N PRO A 80 -9.49 -29.69 10.13
CA PRO A 80 -8.59 -29.59 8.99
C PRO A 80 -7.40 -28.75 9.47
N ARG A 81 -6.19 -29.32 9.41
CA ARG A 81 -4.99 -28.49 9.44
C ARG A 81 -5.19 -27.49 8.30
N LYS A 82 -5.25 -26.19 8.62
CA LYS A 82 -4.99 -25.13 7.63
C LYS A 82 -3.78 -25.61 6.85
N SER A 83 -3.84 -25.58 5.52
CA SER A 83 -2.70 -26.03 4.71
C SER A 83 -1.45 -25.40 5.31
N LEU A 84 -0.49 -26.25 5.67
CA LEU A 84 0.88 -25.77 5.84
C LEU A 84 1.22 -25.21 4.47
N TRP A 85 1.04 -23.89 4.33
CA TRP A 85 1.62 -23.12 3.24
C TRP A 85 3.03 -23.65 3.12
N ARG A 86 3.38 -24.23 1.97
CA ARG A 86 4.72 -24.75 1.76
C ARG A 86 5.63 -23.56 2.03
N SER A 87 6.29 -23.56 3.18
CA SER A 87 7.27 -22.54 3.52
C SER A 87 8.21 -22.51 2.34
N ARG A 88 8.26 -21.37 1.64
CA ARG A 88 9.09 -21.20 0.44
C ARG A 88 10.46 -21.74 0.81
N VAL A 89 10.82 -22.90 0.26
CA VAL A 89 12.05 -23.58 0.65
C VAL A 89 13.14 -22.78 -0.03
N LEU A 90 13.77 -21.89 0.73
CA LEU A 90 14.91 -21.15 0.22
C LEU A 90 15.93 -22.15 -0.32
N SER A 91 16.56 -21.80 -1.43
CA SER A 91 17.73 -22.53 -1.93
C SER A 91 18.83 -22.53 -0.87
N SER A 92 19.73 -23.51 -0.95
CA SER A 92 20.96 -23.56 -0.15
C SER A 92 21.76 -22.26 -0.26
N GLU A 93 21.72 -21.64 -1.43
CA GLU A 93 22.36 -20.42 -1.85
C GLU A 93 21.75 -19.20 -1.15
N ALA A 94 20.42 -19.05 -1.21
CA ALA A 94 19.71 -17.97 -0.51
C ALA A 94 19.82 -18.10 1.03
N MET A 95 19.71 -19.32 1.58
CA MET A 95 19.93 -19.56 3.02
C MET A 95 21.35 -19.17 3.46
N GLN A 96 22.36 -19.53 2.67
CA GLN A 96 23.74 -19.13 2.93
C GLN A 96 23.91 -17.61 2.83
N ALA A 97 23.34 -16.95 1.82
CA ALA A 97 23.41 -15.51 1.66
C ALA A 97 22.83 -14.75 2.86
N VAL A 98 21.61 -15.11 3.30
CA VAL A 98 20.98 -14.58 4.52
C VAL A 98 21.90 -14.75 5.74
N GLN A 99 22.47 -15.95 5.92
CA GLN A 99 23.33 -16.23 7.06
C GLN A 99 24.66 -15.44 7.03
N TYR A 100 25.32 -15.34 5.87
CA TYR A 100 26.57 -14.59 5.73
C TYR A 100 26.36 -13.08 5.96
N LEU A 101 25.30 -12.49 5.37
CA LEU A 101 24.95 -11.09 5.59
C LEU A 101 24.79 -10.81 7.09
N LYS A 102 23.98 -11.61 7.79
CA LYS A 102 23.73 -11.48 9.23
C LYS A 102 24.98 -11.64 10.09
N LEU A 103 25.88 -12.59 9.77
CA LEU A 103 27.15 -12.76 10.49
C LEU A 103 28.13 -11.59 10.25
N SER A 104 28.02 -10.91 9.12
CA SER A 104 28.90 -9.79 8.75
C SER A 104 28.40 -8.40 9.16
N LYS A 105 27.14 -8.27 9.60
CA LYS A 105 26.47 -6.96 9.80
C LYS A 105 27.17 -5.99 10.77
N SER A 106 27.97 -6.50 11.71
CA SER A 106 28.76 -5.68 12.64
C SER A 106 30.08 -5.15 12.09
N CYS A 107 30.47 -5.49 10.84
CA CYS A 107 31.74 -5.10 10.24
C CYS A 107 31.53 -4.71 8.76
N PRO A 108 31.51 -3.40 8.43
CA PRO A 108 31.18 -2.92 7.08
C PRO A 108 32.07 -3.50 5.97
N GLU A 109 33.37 -3.67 6.21
CA GLU A 109 34.30 -4.27 5.24
C GLU A 109 33.93 -5.73 4.89
N ARG A 110 33.58 -6.53 5.91
CA ARG A 110 33.14 -7.92 5.72
C ARG A 110 31.78 -7.98 5.04
N LEU A 111 30.87 -7.09 5.40
CA LEU A 111 29.54 -6.99 4.79
C LEU A 111 29.64 -6.64 3.30
N ASN A 112 30.45 -5.64 2.95
CA ASN A 112 30.72 -5.26 1.56
C ASN A 112 31.39 -6.40 0.77
N ASN A 113 32.29 -7.17 1.38
CA ASN A 113 32.88 -8.36 0.77
C ASN A 113 31.83 -9.45 0.51
N VAL A 114 30.95 -9.74 1.48
CA VAL A 114 29.82 -10.69 1.30
C VAL A 114 28.91 -10.24 0.15
N VAL A 115 28.56 -8.96 0.09
CA VAL A 115 27.77 -8.39 -1.02
C VAL A 115 28.47 -8.63 -2.37
N ALA A 116 29.73 -8.21 -2.50
CA ALA A 116 30.48 -8.29 -3.75
C ALA A 116 30.78 -9.74 -4.21
N THR A 117 30.90 -10.71 -3.29
CA THR A 117 31.30 -12.10 -3.62
C THR A 117 30.18 -13.12 -3.58
N ARG A 118 29.10 -12.88 -2.82
CA ARG A 118 27.97 -13.81 -2.68
C ARG A 118 26.74 -13.36 -3.45
N LEU A 119 26.30 -12.10 -3.28
CA LEU A 119 25.08 -11.63 -3.96
C LEU A 119 25.24 -11.56 -5.47
N SER A 120 26.44 -11.21 -5.95
CA SER A 120 26.83 -11.22 -7.38
C SER A 120 26.80 -12.59 -8.07
N ARG A 121 26.63 -13.67 -7.29
CA ARG A 121 26.56 -15.05 -7.78
C ARG A 121 25.19 -15.69 -7.58
N LEU A 122 24.24 -14.98 -6.96
CA LEU A 122 22.88 -15.47 -6.79
C LEU A 122 22.07 -15.35 -8.08
N LEU A 123 21.15 -16.29 -8.30
CA LEU A 123 20.10 -16.09 -9.28
C LEU A 123 19.16 -14.98 -8.83
N LYS A 124 18.50 -14.29 -9.76
CA LYS A 124 17.53 -13.23 -9.43
C LYS A 124 16.43 -13.72 -8.48
N SER A 125 16.00 -14.98 -8.63
CA SER A 125 15.08 -15.65 -7.69
C SER A 125 15.67 -15.78 -6.29
N ASP A 126 16.91 -16.24 -6.14
CA ASP A 126 17.56 -16.41 -4.83
C ASP A 126 17.80 -15.08 -4.13
N LEU A 127 18.05 -14.01 -4.90
CA LEU A 127 18.22 -12.65 -4.39
C LEU A 127 16.88 -12.08 -3.88
N VAL A 128 15.77 -12.32 -4.59
CA VAL A 128 14.40 -12.01 -4.12
C VAL A 128 14.02 -12.84 -2.88
N ASP A 129 14.38 -14.13 -2.83
CA ASP A 129 14.17 -15.00 -1.67
C ASP A 129 14.98 -14.53 -0.44
N THR A 130 16.23 -14.11 -0.66
CA THR A 130 17.11 -13.51 0.35
C THR A 130 16.51 -12.22 0.92
N PHE A 131 16.05 -11.31 0.05
CA PHE A 131 15.34 -10.09 0.44
C PHE A 131 14.09 -10.40 1.28
N ALA A 132 13.24 -11.31 0.78
CA ALA A 132 11.98 -11.65 1.44
C ALA A 132 12.20 -12.28 2.82
N GLU A 133 13.24 -13.11 2.99
CA GLU A 133 13.58 -13.74 4.26
C GLU A 133 14.23 -12.77 5.25
N LEU A 134 15.10 -11.86 4.81
CA LEU A 134 15.62 -10.78 5.66
C LEU A 134 14.49 -9.87 6.16
N LYS A 135 13.54 -9.52 5.28
CA LYS A 135 12.32 -8.78 5.62
C LYS A 135 11.47 -9.54 6.64
N ARG A 136 11.28 -10.85 6.46
CA ARG A 136 10.55 -11.72 7.39
C ARG A 136 11.23 -11.80 8.77
N GLN A 137 12.54 -11.66 8.83
CA GLN A 137 13.33 -11.63 10.06
C GLN A 137 13.43 -10.22 10.70
N ASN A 138 12.90 -9.18 10.05
CA ASN A 138 13.02 -7.76 10.44
C ASN A 138 14.49 -7.25 10.50
N GLU A 139 15.37 -7.79 9.66
CA GLU A 139 16.76 -7.34 9.54
C GLU A 139 16.84 -6.13 8.59
N PHE A 140 16.19 -5.01 8.96
CA PHE A 140 15.87 -3.91 8.03
C PHE A 140 17.08 -3.25 7.34
N ASP A 141 18.20 -3.07 8.04
CA ASP A 141 19.43 -2.53 7.43
C ASP A 141 19.95 -3.43 6.30
N LEU A 142 19.82 -4.76 6.46
CA LEU A 142 20.19 -5.73 5.43
C LEU A 142 19.17 -5.78 4.30
N VAL A 143 17.89 -5.52 4.58
CA VAL A 143 16.84 -5.40 3.56
C VAL A 143 17.12 -4.19 2.65
N LEU A 144 17.46 -3.03 3.23
CA LEU A 144 17.87 -1.83 2.50
C LEU A 144 19.11 -2.11 1.63
N LEU A 145 20.15 -2.71 2.22
CA LEU A 145 21.37 -3.08 1.50
C LEU A 145 21.10 -4.03 0.31
N VAL A 146 20.26 -5.04 0.50
CA VAL A 146 19.92 -5.99 -0.57
C VAL A 146 19.03 -5.34 -1.63
N PHE A 147 18.11 -4.44 -1.26
CA PHE A 147 17.31 -3.67 -2.22
C PHE A 147 18.18 -2.76 -3.09
N ASP A 148 19.10 -2.01 -2.48
CA ASP A 148 20.08 -1.18 -3.18
C ASP A 148 21.01 -1.98 -4.08
N TYR A 149 21.33 -3.22 -3.68
CA TYR A 149 22.09 -4.15 -4.51
C TYR A 149 21.28 -4.61 -5.72
N MET A 150 20.04 -5.08 -5.50
CA MET A 150 19.12 -5.53 -6.55
C MET A 150 18.89 -4.47 -7.63
N ARG A 151 18.76 -3.19 -7.23
CA ARG A 151 18.59 -2.06 -8.15
C ARG A 151 19.80 -1.79 -9.06
N LYS A 152 21.01 -2.23 -8.65
CA LYS A 152 22.26 -2.02 -9.39
C LYS A 152 22.61 -3.20 -10.31
N GLU A 153 21.88 -4.31 -10.21
CA GLU A 153 22.10 -5.51 -11.01
C GLU A 153 21.73 -5.33 -12.50
N VAL A 154 22.49 -5.99 -13.38
CA VAL A 154 22.28 -5.86 -14.82
C VAL A 154 20.95 -6.50 -15.23
N GLY A 155 20.10 -5.70 -15.87
CA GLY A 155 18.74 -6.10 -16.20
C GLY A 155 17.86 -6.28 -14.96
N TYR A 156 18.06 -5.45 -13.93
CA TYR A 156 17.03 -5.20 -12.90
C TYR A 156 15.67 -4.95 -13.56
N ARG A 157 14.62 -5.48 -12.94
CA ARG A 157 13.23 -5.26 -13.31
C ARG A 157 12.51 -4.82 -12.04
N PRO A 158 12.02 -3.57 -11.96
CA PRO A 158 11.20 -3.12 -10.85
C PRO A 158 9.98 -4.04 -10.67
N GLU A 159 9.71 -4.44 -9.43
CA GLU A 159 8.52 -5.21 -9.07
C GLU A 159 7.72 -4.43 -8.01
N LEU A 160 6.45 -4.12 -8.30
CA LEU A 160 5.56 -3.37 -7.40
C LEU A 160 5.49 -3.99 -5.99
N SER A 161 5.49 -5.33 -5.91
CA SER A 161 5.53 -6.10 -4.66
C SER A 161 6.72 -5.73 -3.77
N ILE A 162 7.91 -5.52 -4.36
CA ILE A 162 9.14 -5.17 -3.63
C ILE A 162 9.05 -3.71 -3.14
N TYR A 163 8.63 -2.76 -3.99
CA TYR A 163 8.45 -1.37 -3.59
C TYR A 163 7.40 -1.22 -2.48
N CYS A 164 6.26 -1.90 -2.61
CA CYS A 164 5.20 -1.95 -1.61
C CYS A 164 5.71 -2.53 -0.27
N ASP A 165 6.52 -3.59 -0.32
CA ASP A 165 7.18 -4.15 0.85
C ASP A 165 8.20 -3.19 1.51
N MET A 166 8.92 -2.41 0.71
CA MET A 166 9.84 -1.38 1.21
C MET A 166 9.10 -0.20 1.84
N ILE A 167 8.01 0.28 1.24
CA ILE A 167 7.16 1.34 1.78
C ILE A 167 6.59 0.93 3.15
N LEU A 168 6.05 -0.29 3.26
CA LEU A 168 5.59 -0.86 4.54
C LEU A 168 6.71 -0.94 5.59
N MET A 169 7.91 -1.35 5.17
CA MET A 169 9.06 -1.49 6.06
C MET A 169 9.54 -0.13 6.58
N LEU A 170 9.72 0.85 5.69
CA LEU A 170 10.13 2.21 6.02
C LEU A 170 9.10 2.92 6.90
N GLY A 171 7.80 2.75 6.61
CA GLY A 171 6.71 3.29 7.45
C GLY A 171 6.71 2.71 8.87
N LYS A 172 7.10 1.45 9.06
CA LYS A 172 7.28 0.83 10.40
C LYS A 172 8.52 1.32 11.15
N MET A 173 9.49 1.90 10.44
CA MET A 173 10.68 2.52 11.01
C MET A 173 10.52 4.03 11.23
N ASP A 174 9.33 4.59 10.97
CA ASP A 174 9.05 6.03 10.97
C ASP A 174 9.87 6.83 9.94
N LEU A 175 10.42 6.16 8.92
CA LEU A 175 11.22 6.74 7.83
C LEU A 175 10.31 7.18 6.66
N VAL A 176 9.27 7.95 6.98
CA VAL A 176 8.18 8.29 6.04
C VAL A 176 8.66 9.08 4.81
N GLN A 177 9.74 9.86 4.92
CA GLN A 177 10.32 10.59 3.79
C GLN A 177 10.99 9.65 2.78
N GLU A 178 11.58 8.54 3.23
CA GLU A 178 12.12 7.51 2.33
C GLU A 178 11.01 6.67 1.72
N ALA A 179 9.94 6.38 2.48
CA ALA A 179 8.74 5.74 1.93
C ALA A 179 8.07 6.60 0.84
N GLU A 180 7.94 7.91 1.07
CA GLU A 180 7.39 8.89 0.11
C GLU A 180 8.24 8.96 -1.16
N LYS A 181 9.58 8.95 -1.05
CA LYS A 181 10.49 8.87 -2.22
C LYS A 181 10.25 7.60 -3.05
N LEU A 182 10.17 6.42 -2.42
CA LEU A 182 9.91 5.17 -3.14
C LEU A 182 8.51 5.15 -3.78
N PHE A 183 7.50 5.69 -3.11
CA PHE A 183 6.15 5.83 -3.66
C PHE A 183 6.15 6.73 -4.92
N LEU A 184 6.89 7.84 -4.90
CA LEU A 184 7.06 8.72 -6.07
C LEU A 184 8.00 8.14 -7.15
N GLU A 185 8.83 7.16 -6.81
CA GLU A 185 9.71 6.47 -7.77
C GLU A 185 8.94 5.44 -8.62
N LEU A 186 7.85 4.87 -8.11
CA LEU A 186 6.99 3.92 -8.83
C LEU A 186 6.65 4.38 -10.27
N ASN A 187 6.10 5.58 -10.41
CA ASN A 187 5.73 6.13 -11.72
C ASN A 187 6.94 6.33 -12.65
N LYS A 188 8.14 6.57 -12.12
CA LYS A 188 9.38 6.72 -12.90
C LYS A 188 9.90 5.37 -13.41
N GLU A 189 9.66 4.32 -12.64
CA GLU A 189 9.96 2.93 -12.96
C GLU A 189 8.87 2.27 -13.83
N GLY A 190 7.82 3.02 -14.21
CA GLY A 190 6.68 2.52 -14.99
C GLY A 190 5.75 1.59 -14.20
N LEU A 191 5.76 1.69 -12.87
CA LEU A 191 4.87 0.94 -11.96
C LEU A 191 3.71 1.83 -11.51
N GLU A 192 2.49 1.32 -11.61
CA GLU A 192 1.29 1.98 -11.07
C GLU A 192 1.03 1.49 -9.63
N PRO A 193 0.80 2.39 -8.64
CA PRO A 193 0.47 1.98 -7.28
C PRO A 193 -0.89 1.27 -7.21
N ASP A 194 -0.94 0.09 -6.57
CA ASP A 194 -2.18 -0.66 -6.32
C ASP A 194 -2.84 -0.29 -4.98
N THR A 195 -4.03 -0.84 -4.72
CA THR A 195 -4.77 -0.66 -3.45
C THR A 195 -3.92 -0.98 -2.22
N ARG A 196 -3.06 -2.01 -2.29
CA ARG A 196 -2.12 -2.32 -1.20
C ARG A 196 -1.11 -1.19 -1.03
N THR A 197 -0.44 -0.77 -2.09
CA THR A 197 0.61 0.26 -2.06
C THR A 197 0.10 1.60 -1.53
N TYR A 198 -1.09 2.03 -1.94
CA TYR A 198 -1.76 3.18 -1.32
C TYR A 198 -2.03 2.96 0.18
N THR A 199 -2.51 1.78 0.57
CA THR A 199 -2.79 1.43 1.98
C THR A 199 -1.53 1.46 2.85
N GLU A 200 -0.39 0.93 2.37
CA GLU A 200 0.87 0.98 3.13
C GLU A 200 1.37 2.44 3.29
N MET A 201 1.22 3.29 2.26
CA MET A 201 1.64 4.69 2.31
C MET A 201 0.74 5.53 3.24
N ILE A 202 -0.59 5.34 3.17
CA ILE A 202 -1.55 5.91 4.15
C ILE A 202 -1.18 5.47 5.57
N GLY A 203 -0.87 4.18 5.75
CA GLY A 203 -0.41 3.62 7.03
C GLY A 203 0.87 4.28 7.56
N ALA A 204 1.85 4.54 6.67
CA ALA A 204 3.09 5.22 7.02
C ALA A 204 2.85 6.67 7.47
N TYR A 205 2.08 7.46 6.71
CA TYR A 205 1.73 8.83 7.12
C TYR A 205 1.00 8.88 8.47
N LEU A 206 0.05 7.98 8.71
CA LEU A 206 -0.67 7.91 9.98
C LEU A 206 0.21 7.47 11.15
N HIS A 207 1.23 6.64 10.89
CA HIS A 207 2.22 6.25 11.90
C HIS A 207 3.04 7.46 12.37
N SER A 208 3.52 8.26 11.42
CA SER A 208 4.28 9.51 11.65
C SER A 208 3.43 10.72 12.04
N GLY A 209 2.11 10.55 12.24
CA GLY A 209 1.18 11.63 12.62
C GLY A 209 0.83 12.62 11.51
N LEU A 210 1.21 12.36 10.26
CA LEU A 210 0.98 13.21 9.08
C LEU A 210 -0.44 13.00 8.51
N MET A 211 -1.46 13.31 9.31
CA MET A 211 -2.87 13.05 9.00
C MET A 211 -3.34 13.67 7.68
N GLU A 212 -2.94 14.91 7.39
CA GLU A 212 -3.32 15.61 6.16
C GLU A 212 -2.83 14.86 4.91
N LYS A 213 -1.55 14.49 4.86
CA LYS A 213 -0.98 13.66 3.78
C LYS A 213 -1.64 12.29 3.64
N ALA A 214 -2.04 11.67 4.76
CA ALA A 214 -2.78 10.40 4.72
C ALA A 214 -4.14 10.56 4.04
N MET A 215 -4.85 11.65 4.31
CA MET A 215 -6.14 11.97 3.68
C MET A 215 -5.98 12.37 2.21
N GLU A 216 -4.96 13.17 1.86
CA GLU A 216 -4.62 13.49 0.47
C GLU A 216 -4.32 12.22 -0.34
N THR A 217 -3.60 11.27 0.26
CA THR A 217 -3.26 9.98 -0.37
C THR A 217 -4.49 9.09 -0.56
N TYR A 218 -5.45 9.14 0.37
CA TYR A 218 -6.74 8.44 0.24
C TYR A 218 -7.63 9.04 -0.86
N GLU A 219 -7.66 10.37 -1.03
CA GLU A 219 -8.35 10.99 -2.17
C GLU A 219 -7.64 10.70 -3.50
N LEU A 220 -6.30 10.70 -3.53
CA LEU A 220 -5.52 10.32 -4.71
C LEU A 220 -5.78 8.88 -5.13
N MET A 221 -5.82 7.95 -4.16
CA MET A 221 -6.18 6.54 -4.38
C MET A 221 -7.53 6.39 -5.09
N LYS A 222 -8.57 7.07 -4.59
CA LYS A 222 -9.90 7.11 -5.22
C LYS A 222 -9.85 7.75 -6.63
N ALA A 223 -9.09 8.84 -6.81
CA ALA A 223 -8.94 9.53 -8.08
C ALA A 223 -8.18 8.70 -9.14
N SER A 224 -7.27 7.82 -8.72
CA SER A 224 -6.60 6.84 -9.58
C SER A 224 -7.47 5.62 -9.94
N GLY A 225 -8.73 5.55 -9.48
CA GLY A 225 -9.60 4.40 -9.71
C GLY A 225 -9.22 3.16 -8.89
N CYS A 226 -8.42 3.32 -7.84
CA CYS A 226 -8.12 2.25 -6.89
C CYS A 226 -9.12 2.32 -5.73
N ASP A 227 -10.00 1.32 -5.60
CA ASP A 227 -10.98 1.29 -4.52
C ASP A 227 -10.31 0.97 -3.16
N PRO A 228 -10.65 1.71 -2.08
CA PRO A 228 -10.28 1.38 -0.70
C PRO A 228 -10.77 0.00 -0.27
N ASP A 229 -9.90 -0.79 0.34
CA ASP A 229 -10.28 -2.08 0.90
C ASP A 229 -10.63 -1.98 2.39
N LYS A 230 -11.03 -3.12 2.98
CA LYS A 230 -11.34 -3.20 4.41
C LYS A 230 -10.15 -2.81 5.29
N LEU A 231 -8.91 -3.06 4.86
CA LEU A 231 -7.71 -2.68 5.60
C LEU A 231 -7.50 -1.16 5.55
N THR A 232 -7.59 -0.53 4.37
CA THR A 232 -7.54 0.93 4.18
C THR A 232 -8.52 1.64 5.12
N LEU A 233 -9.80 1.23 5.06
CA LEU A 233 -10.88 1.83 5.84
C LEU A 233 -10.70 1.61 7.34
N THR A 234 -10.26 0.42 7.76
CA THR A 234 -9.97 0.12 9.18
C THR A 234 -8.84 0.99 9.72
N ILE A 235 -7.76 1.16 8.95
CA ILE A 235 -6.60 1.97 9.32
C ILE A 235 -6.99 3.45 9.47
N LEU A 236 -7.75 3.99 8.52
CA LEU A 236 -8.23 5.38 8.56
C LEU A 236 -9.16 5.63 9.75
N ILE A 237 -10.25 4.85 9.89
CA ILE A 237 -11.23 5.01 10.98
C ILE A 237 -10.55 4.97 12.34
N ARG A 238 -9.68 3.97 12.57
CA ARG A 238 -8.98 3.79 13.85
C ARG A 238 -8.08 4.97 14.19
N ASN A 239 -7.30 5.48 13.23
CA ASN A 239 -6.35 6.55 13.51
C ASN A 239 -7.04 7.91 13.63
N LEU A 240 -8.10 8.18 12.84
CA LEU A 240 -8.92 9.38 12.96
C LEU A 240 -9.64 9.42 14.32
N GLU A 241 -10.25 8.31 14.77
CA GLU A 241 -10.85 8.24 16.11
C GLU A 241 -9.82 8.43 17.24
N LYS A 242 -8.61 7.86 17.10
CA LYS A 242 -7.49 8.06 18.04
C LYS A 242 -7.02 9.52 18.08
N ALA A 243 -7.02 10.22 16.94
CA ALA A 243 -6.66 11.63 16.82
C ALA A 243 -7.77 12.59 17.28
N SER A 244 -8.96 12.08 17.67
CA SER A 244 -10.18 12.86 17.93
C SER A 244 -10.79 13.57 16.71
N GLU A 245 -10.36 13.21 15.50
CA GLU A 245 -10.87 13.72 14.21
C GLU A 245 -12.23 13.08 13.85
N LYS A 246 -13.24 13.33 14.68
CA LYS A 246 -14.54 12.66 14.64
C LYS A 246 -15.32 12.91 13.34
N GLU A 247 -15.20 14.11 12.75
CA GLU A 247 -15.92 14.47 11.52
C GLU A 247 -15.37 13.70 10.31
N LEU A 248 -14.03 13.62 10.19
CA LEU A 248 -13.36 12.80 9.19
C LEU A 248 -13.63 11.32 9.41
N ALA A 249 -13.55 10.83 10.65
CA ALA A 249 -13.87 9.44 10.99
C ALA A 249 -15.31 9.06 10.59
N ASN A 250 -16.29 9.94 10.81
CA ASN A 250 -17.66 9.72 10.38
C ASN A 250 -17.80 9.75 8.85
N THR A 251 -17.13 10.67 8.17
CA THR A 251 -17.10 10.72 6.69
C THR A 251 -16.60 9.38 6.10
N ILE A 252 -15.52 8.80 6.62
CA ILE A 252 -15.02 7.50 6.16
C ILE A 252 -15.98 6.34 6.46
N LYS A 253 -16.72 6.40 7.57
CA LYS A 253 -17.78 5.42 7.89
C LYS A 253 -18.99 5.55 6.96
N GLU A 254 -19.35 6.76 6.55
CA GLU A 254 -20.38 7.00 5.53
C GLU A 254 -19.91 6.52 4.13
N GLU A 255 -18.64 6.74 3.78
CA GLU A 255 -18.06 6.27 2.51
C GLU A 255 -17.92 4.75 2.43
N CYS A 256 -17.68 4.03 3.53
CA CYS A 256 -17.40 2.58 3.50
C CYS A 256 -18.53 1.74 2.87
N VAL A 257 -19.77 2.26 2.87
CA VAL A 257 -20.95 1.67 2.21
C VAL A 257 -20.74 1.46 0.70
N ARG A 258 -19.84 2.24 0.07
CA ARG A 258 -19.50 2.11 -1.36
C ARG A 258 -18.57 0.93 -1.67
N TYR A 259 -17.81 0.47 -0.68
CA TYR A 259 -16.67 -0.45 -0.87
C TYR A 259 -16.84 -1.79 -0.11
N VAL A 260 -17.87 -1.92 0.73
CA VAL A 260 -18.07 -3.06 1.63
C VAL A 260 -19.52 -3.53 1.61
N ASP A 261 -19.75 -4.80 1.25
CA ASP A 261 -21.10 -5.40 1.11
C ASP A 261 -21.97 -5.33 2.39
N PHE A 262 -21.32 -5.34 3.57
CA PHE A 262 -21.98 -5.39 4.88
C PHE A 262 -21.36 -4.32 5.80
N PRO A 263 -21.65 -3.02 5.57
CA PRO A 263 -20.95 -1.93 6.25
C PRO A 263 -21.24 -1.90 7.75
N GLU A 264 -22.48 -2.14 8.18
CA GLU A 264 -22.85 -2.19 9.61
C GLU A 264 -22.01 -3.22 10.39
N LYS A 265 -22.00 -4.47 9.91
CA LYS A 265 -21.21 -5.57 10.49
C LYS A 265 -19.70 -5.30 10.47
N PHE A 266 -19.20 -4.65 9.42
CA PHE A 266 -17.81 -4.23 9.33
C PHE A 266 -17.48 -3.15 10.38
N LEU A 267 -18.33 -2.15 10.55
CA LEU A 267 -18.16 -1.09 11.53
C LEU A 267 -18.26 -1.60 12.98
N GLU A 268 -19.15 -2.55 13.26
CA GLU A 268 -19.19 -3.29 14.52
C GLU A 268 -17.88 -4.04 14.80
N GLU A 269 -17.34 -4.73 13.79
CA GLU A 269 -16.08 -5.48 13.92
C GLU A 269 -14.89 -4.53 14.17
N VAL A 270 -14.81 -3.40 13.47
CA VAL A 270 -13.80 -2.35 13.71
C VAL A 270 -13.93 -1.79 15.13
N ALA A 271 -15.13 -1.40 15.56
CA ALA A 271 -15.38 -0.84 16.90
C ALA A 271 -15.08 -1.83 18.03
N ARG A 272 -15.39 -3.12 17.85
CA ARG A 272 -15.06 -4.18 18.81
C ARG A 272 -13.56 -4.43 18.90
N THR A 273 -12.85 -4.34 17.77
CA THR A 273 -11.40 -4.59 17.70
C THR A 273 -10.60 -3.42 18.31
N TYR A 274 -11.14 -2.20 18.22
CA TYR A 274 -10.50 -0.98 18.71
C TYR A 274 -11.45 -0.17 19.60
N PRO A 275 -11.71 -0.60 20.85
CA PRO A 275 -12.59 0.12 21.75
C PRO A 275 -12.06 1.51 22.07
N LYS A 276 -12.95 2.49 22.16
CA LYS A 276 -12.63 3.85 22.59
C LYS A 276 -12.01 3.81 23.99
N LYS A 277 -10.84 4.44 24.15
CA LYS A 277 -10.34 4.79 25.49
C LYS A 277 -11.25 5.88 26.05
N GLY A 278 -11.90 5.59 27.17
CA GLY A 278 -12.63 6.57 27.98
C GLY A 278 -11.69 7.46 28.79
#